data_AF-A0A2K9MMS6-F1
#
_entry.id   AF-A0A2K9MMS6-F1
#
_cell.length_a   1.000
_cell.length_b   1.000
_cell.length_c   1.000
_cell.angle_alpha   90.00
_cell.angle_beta   90.00
_cell.angle_gamma   90.00
#
_symmetry.space_group_name_H-M   'P 1'
#
loop_
_entity.id
_entity.type
_entity.pdbx_description
1 polymer ?
#
loop_
_entity_poly.entity_id
_entity_poly.type
_entity_poly.pdbx_seq_one_letter_code
_entity_poly.pdbx_strand_id
1 'polypeptide(L)'
;MQIRSGQAYYDQTIGGWNLLNGDGIREYRTTISFKEVFEKEPTVMVALSGLDIIKNHNARVKVYVDNVTNRDFTLCIHTWSDSEIYGVGVSWMAYGE
;
A
#
# COMPACT_ATOMS: atom_id res chain seq x y z
N MET A 1 -20.58 -13.83 4.70
CA MET A 1 -19.19 -13.41 4.93
C MET A 1 -18.30 -13.91 3.80
N GLN A 2 -17.84 -13.01 2.96
CA GLN A 2 -16.92 -13.24 1.86
C GLN A 2 -15.54 -12.66 2.23
N ILE A 3 -14.47 -13.30 1.76
CA ILE A 3 -13.08 -12.85 1.99
C ILE A 3 -12.37 -12.74 0.65
N ARG A 4 -11.60 -11.68 0.48
CA ARG A 4 -10.72 -11.45 -0.65
C ARG A 4 -9.35 -11.04 -0.12
N SER A 5 -8.29 -11.48 -0.76
CA SER A 5 -6.93 -11.15 -0.33
C SER A 5 -6.00 -11.06 -1.52
N GLY A 6 -4.88 -10.38 -1.33
CA GLY A 6 -3.82 -10.30 -2.32
C GLY A 6 -2.53 -9.83 -1.69
N GLN A 7 -1.47 -9.93 -2.47
CA GLN A 7 -0.17 -9.39 -2.13
C GLN A 7 0.50 -8.84 -3.39
N ALA A 8 1.31 -7.81 -3.22
CA ALA A 8 2.09 -7.23 -4.30
C ALA A 8 3.38 -6.63 -3.74
N TYR A 9 4.39 -6.52 -4.60
CA TYR A 9 5.61 -5.76 -4.33
C TYR A 9 5.62 -4.52 -5.21
N TYR A 10 5.92 -3.38 -4.63
CA TYR A 10 6.01 -2.09 -5.31
C TYR A 10 7.41 -1.54 -5.15
N ASP A 11 8.01 -1.03 -6.22
CA ASP A 11 9.34 -0.45 -6.18
C ASP A 11 9.49 0.69 -7.21
N GLN A 12 10.68 1.25 -7.25
CA GLN A 12 11.06 2.31 -8.19
C GLN A 12 10.93 1.97 -9.68
N THR A 13 10.73 0.70 -10.06
CA THR A 13 10.51 0.32 -11.47
C THR A 13 9.08 0.62 -11.92
N ILE A 14 8.15 0.86 -10.98
CA ILE A 14 6.76 1.20 -11.26
C ILE A 14 6.61 2.71 -11.50
N GLY A 15 5.83 3.07 -12.52
CA GLY A 15 5.52 4.47 -12.82
C GLY A 15 4.84 5.17 -11.65
N GLY A 16 5.30 6.38 -11.31
CA GLY A 16 4.76 7.19 -10.22
C GLY A 16 5.39 6.93 -8.85
N TRP A 17 6.36 6.01 -8.74
CA TRP A 17 7.10 5.81 -7.49
C TRP A 17 7.93 7.05 -7.13
N ASN A 18 7.62 7.67 -5.99
CA ASN A 18 8.27 8.89 -5.50
C ASN A 18 8.91 8.70 -4.11
N LEU A 19 9.02 7.46 -3.62
CA LEU A 19 9.46 7.18 -2.24
C LEU A 19 10.97 6.97 -2.13
N LEU A 20 11.67 6.75 -3.25
CA LEU A 20 13.10 6.49 -3.23
C LEU A 20 13.92 7.77 -2.98
N ASN A 21 13.55 8.90 -3.59
CA ASN A 21 14.31 10.13 -3.49
C ASN A 21 13.46 11.26 -2.88
N GLY A 22 14.12 12.24 -2.27
CA GLY A 22 13.48 13.45 -1.73
C GLY A 22 13.45 13.51 -0.20
N ASP A 23 12.82 14.56 0.31
CA ASP A 23 12.67 14.82 1.74
C ASP A 23 11.20 15.16 2.05
N GLY A 24 10.82 15.11 3.32
CA GLY A 24 9.46 15.38 3.76
C GLY A 24 8.48 14.29 3.34
N ILE A 25 7.18 14.61 3.40
CA ILE A 25 6.09 13.65 3.19
C ILE A 25 6.03 13.24 1.72
N ARG A 26 6.09 11.93 1.48
CA ARG A 26 5.99 11.33 0.14
C ARG A 26 5.10 10.11 0.21
N GLU A 27 4.31 9.91 -0.83
CA GLU A 27 3.29 8.87 -0.88
C GLU A 27 3.08 8.35 -2.29
N TYR A 28 3.05 7.02 -2.40
CA TYR A 28 2.61 6.28 -3.58
C TYR A 28 1.21 5.73 -3.32
N ARG A 29 0.31 5.95 -4.27
CA ARG A 29 -1.09 5.50 -4.22
C ARG A 29 -1.39 4.59 -5.40
N THR A 30 -2.11 3.51 -5.13
CA THR A 30 -2.58 2.61 -6.19
C THR A 30 -3.94 2.02 -5.82
N THR A 31 -4.81 1.88 -6.82
CA THR A 31 -6.14 1.29 -6.64
C THR A 31 -6.06 -0.22 -6.81
N ILE A 32 -6.63 -0.95 -5.85
CA ILE A 32 -6.76 -2.40 -5.89
C ILE A 32 -8.22 -2.75 -6.10
N SER A 33 -8.55 -3.31 -7.26
CA SER A 33 -9.89 -3.81 -7.54
C SER A 33 -10.09 -5.21 -7.01
N PHE A 34 -11.24 -5.46 -6.40
CA PHE A 34 -11.68 -6.79 -6.03
C PHE A 34 -12.08 -7.58 -7.28
N LYS A 35 -11.67 -8.85 -7.35
CA LYS A 35 -12.03 -9.75 -8.47
C LYS A 35 -13.55 -9.87 -8.65
N GLU A 36 -14.28 -9.85 -7.54
CA GLU A 36 -15.74 -9.86 -7.49
C GLU A 36 -16.19 -8.72 -6.58
N VAL A 37 -17.30 -8.08 -6.90
CA VAL A 37 -17.84 -6.95 -6.10
C VAL A 37 -18.46 -7.49 -4.80
N PHE A 38 -18.30 -6.79 -3.67
CA PHE A 38 -19.03 -7.07 -2.44
C PHE A 38 -20.46 -6.50 -2.49
N GLU A 39 -21.39 -7.03 -1.70
CA GLU A 39 -22.73 -6.46 -1.63
C GLU A 39 -22.71 -5.08 -0.96
N LYS A 40 -21.86 -4.91 0.07
CA LYS A 40 -21.62 -3.65 0.80
C LYS A 40 -20.14 -3.30 0.84
N GLU A 41 -19.80 -2.13 1.36
CA GLU A 41 -18.41 -1.76 1.61
C GLU A 41 -17.77 -2.74 2.61
N PRO A 42 -16.70 -3.47 2.23
CA PRO A 42 -16.02 -4.41 3.12
C PRO A 42 -15.11 -3.68 4.10
N THR A 43 -14.72 -4.37 5.18
CA THR A 43 -13.57 -3.93 5.98
C THR A 43 -12.29 -4.41 5.31
N VAL A 44 -11.29 -3.52 5.18
CA VAL A 44 -10.00 -3.82 4.55
C VAL A 44 -8.86 -3.61 5.54
N MET A 45 -7.96 -4.59 5.63
CA MET A 45 -6.71 -4.52 6.36
C MET A 45 -5.54 -4.64 5.37
N VAL A 46 -4.50 -3.83 5.59
CA VAL A 46 -3.21 -3.93 4.88
C VAL A 46 -2.08 -4.14 5.88
N ALA A 47 -1.04 -4.83 5.45
CA ALA A 47 0.15 -5.09 6.24
C ALA A 47 1.41 -5.03 5.36
N LEU A 48 2.51 -4.57 5.94
CA LEU A 48 3.83 -4.73 5.33
C LEU A 48 4.19 -6.21 5.29
N SER A 49 4.62 -6.70 4.14
CA SER A 49 5.11 -8.07 3.93
C SER A 49 6.54 -8.12 3.36
N GLY A 50 7.12 -6.96 3.01
CA GLY A 50 8.52 -6.81 2.63
C GLY A 50 8.94 -5.34 2.70
N LEU A 51 10.23 -5.07 2.91
CA LEU A 51 10.78 -3.72 2.96
C LEU A 51 12.22 -3.72 2.44
N ASP A 52 12.47 -2.91 1.41
CA ASP A 52 13.80 -2.59 0.88
C ASP A 52 14.03 -1.08 1.02
N ILE A 53 14.99 -0.73 1.88
CA ILE A 53 15.20 0.63 2.37
C ILE A 53 16.69 0.96 2.44
N ILE A 54 17.06 2.19 2.07
CA ILE A 54 18.45 2.64 2.16
C ILE A 54 18.88 2.73 3.62
N LYS A 55 20.00 2.09 3.94
CA LYS A 55 20.51 1.89 5.31
C LYS A 55 20.99 3.15 6.04
N ASN A 56 21.19 4.27 5.34
CA ASN A 56 21.85 5.45 5.88
C ASN A 56 20.90 6.39 6.66
N HIS A 57 19.60 6.14 6.57
CA HIS A 57 18.54 6.97 7.16
C HIS A 57 17.68 6.13 8.10
N ASN A 58 16.92 6.80 8.97
CA ASN A 58 15.96 6.11 9.83
C ASN A 58 14.90 5.42 8.97
N ALA A 59 14.44 4.25 9.41
CA ALA A 59 13.36 3.54 8.75
C ALA A 59 12.00 4.15 9.12
N ARG A 60 11.36 4.83 8.15
CA ARG A 60 10.04 5.44 8.32
C ARG A 60 9.16 5.05 7.15
N VAL A 61 8.23 4.14 7.40
CA VAL A 61 7.28 3.66 6.39
C VAL A 61 5.97 3.33 7.09
N LYS A 62 4.86 3.68 6.44
CA LYS A 62 3.53 3.21 6.84
C LYS A 62 2.74 2.80 5.60
N VAL A 63 1.89 1.79 5.77
CA VAL A 63 0.90 1.41 4.78
C VAL A 63 -0.48 1.53 5.40
N TYR A 64 -1.43 2.01 4.61
CA TYR A 64 -2.81 2.15 5.06
C TYR A 64 -3.77 2.13 3.86
N VAL A 65 -5.05 2.02 4.18
CA VAL A 65 -6.14 2.01 3.20
C VAL A 65 -6.82 3.36 3.18
N ASP A 66 -7.21 3.82 2.00
CA ASP A 66 -8.05 4.99 1.77
C ASP A 66 -9.14 4.65 0.72
N ASN A 67 -10.21 5.43 0.67
CA ASN A 67 -11.31 5.31 -0.32
C ASN A 67 -11.78 3.86 -0.57
N VAL A 68 -12.28 3.18 0.45
CA VAL A 68 -12.87 1.83 0.29
C VAL A 68 -14.23 1.95 -0.39
N THR A 69 -14.48 1.10 -1.37
CA THR A 69 -15.79 0.89 -1.98
C THR A 69 -16.12 -0.60 -1.99
N ASN A 70 -17.30 -0.99 -2.47
CA ASN A 70 -17.61 -2.40 -2.66
C ASN A 70 -16.86 -3.06 -3.84
N ARG A 71 -16.16 -2.27 -4.67
CA ARG A 71 -15.44 -2.73 -5.87
C ARG A 71 -13.93 -2.68 -5.71
N ASP A 72 -13.42 -1.79 -4.88
CA ASP A 72 -12.00 -1.50 -4.77
C ASP A 72 -11.64 -0.78 -3.46
N PHE A 73 -10.35 -0.55 -3.27
CA PHE A 73 -9.81 0.38 -2.28
C PHE A 73 -8.52 1.01 -2.80
N THR A 74 -8.09 2.11 -2.19
CA THR A 74 -6.77 2.71 -2.45
C THR A 74 -5.76 2.21 -1.42
N LEU A 75 -4.68 1.57 -1.89
CA LEU A 75 -3.50 1.29 -1.09
C LEU A 75 -2.58 2.53 -1.09
N CYS A 76 -2.24 3.01 0.10
CA CYS A 76 -1.30 4.11 0.31
C CYS A 76 0.00 3.57 0.94
N ILE A 77 1.14 3.80 0.29
CA ILE A 77 2.48 3.56 0.83
C ILE A 77 3.12 4.91 1.07
N HIS A 78 3.45 5.20 2.32
CA HIS A 78 3.84 6.53 2.76
C HIS A 78 5.17 6.49 3.50
N THR A 79 6.03 7.46 3.21
CA THR A 79 7.28 7.74 3.93
C THR A 79 7.39 9.23 4.25
N TRP A 80 8.34 9.60 5.12
CA TRP A 80 8.56 11.00 5.48
C TRP A 80 10.01 11.27 5.88
N SER A 81 10.36 12.56 5.92
CA SER A 81 11.72 13.03 6.18
C SER A 81 12.69 12.45 5.14
N ASP A 82 13.89 12.10 5.54
CA ASP A 82 15.00 11.66 4.69
C ASP A 82 15.01 10.15 4.38
N SER A 83 13.94 9.42 4.71
CA SER A 83 13.87 7.98 4.45
C SER A 83 13.75 7.69 2.94
N GLU A 84 14.57 6.78 2.43
CA GLU A 84 14.60 6.43 1.01
C GLU A 84 14.12 4.99 0.81
N ILE A 85 12.91 4.82 0.27
CA ILE A 85 12.28 3.51 0.12
C ILE A 85 12.46 3.03 -1.31
N TYR A 86 13.25 1.97 -1.48
CA TYR A 86 13.48 1.35 -2.78
C TYR A 86 12.27 0.50 -3.20
N GLY A 87 11.74 -0.28 -2.26
CA GLY A 87 10.54 -1.08 -2.49
C GLY A 87 9.86 -1.58 -1.22
N VAL A 88 8.60 -1.94 -1.36
CA VAL A 88 7.71 -2.39 -0.28
C VAL A 88 6.84 -3.54 -0.77
N GLY A 89 6.85 -4.63 -0.01
CA GLY A 89 5.85 -5.69 -0.11
C GLY A 89 4.63 -5.33 0.74
N VAL A 90 3.43 -5.47 0.17
CA VAL A 90 2.18 -5.26 0.87
C VAL A 90 1.27 -6.47 0.68
N SER A 91 0.70 -6.94 1.79
CA SER A 91 -0.40 -7.91 1.79
C SER A 91 -1.68 -7.24 2.26
N TRP A 92 -2.82 -7.64 1.71
CA TRP A 92 -4.12 -7.09 2.06
C TRP A 92 -5.17 -8.19 2.18
N MET A 93 -6.17 -7.93 3.03
CA MET A 93 -7.35 -8.75 3.21
C MET A 93 -8.58 -7.85 3.33
N ALA A 94 -9.63 -8.17 2.57
CA ALA A 94 -10.93 -7.55 2.65
C ALA A 94 -11.97 -8.59 3.07
N TYR A 95 -12.84 -8.26 4.01
CA TYR A 95 -13.90 -9.14 4.47
C TYR A 95 -15.19 -8.37 4.72
N GLY A 96 -16.32 -9.01 4.42
CA GLY A 96 -17.64 -8.36 4.50
C GLY A 96 -18.74 -9.26 3.95
N GLU A 97 -19.93 -8.68 3.78
CA GLU A 97 -21.05 -9.30 3.07
C GLU A 97 -21.12 -8.78 1.63
#